data_AF-A0A9E1PPV3-F1
#
_entry.id   AF-A0A9E1PPV3-F1
#
_cell.length_a   1.000
_cell.length_b   1.000
_cell.length_c   1.000
_cell.angle_alpha   90.00
_cell.angle_beta   90.00
_cell.angle_gamma   90.00
#
_symmetry.space_group_name_H-M   'P 1'
#
loop_
_entity.id
_entity.type
_entity.pdbx_description
1 polymer ?
#
loop_
_entity_poly.entity_id
_entity_poly.type
_entity_poly.pdbx_seq_one_letter_code
_entity_poly.pdbx_strand_id
1 'polypeptide(L)'
;YPIQHYFASPGCSAESVYLYCGRTHASNAGGIHGLADENEDIRVFTASPEEAFDWLDQGKITNSMTLIALYWLRVNHQMLRDKWLGSGS
;
A
#
# COMPACT_ATOMS: atom_id res chain seq x y z
N TYR A 1 7.87 7.49 3.46
CA TYR A 1 7.24 8.80 3.22
C TYR A 1 5.90 8.80 3.95
N PRO A 2 5.65 9.74 4.87
CA PRO A 2 4.39 9.74 5.63
C PRO A 2 3.18 9.95 4.70
N ILE A 3 2.13 9.16 4.91
CA ILE A 3 0.89 9.23 4.13
C ILE A 3 -0.20 9.90 4.97
N GLN A 4 -0.70 9.19 5.98
CA GLN A 4 -1.88 9.58 6.76
C GLN A 4 -1.82 8.90 8.14
N HIS A 5 -2.36 9.57 9.16
CA HIS A 5 -2.75 8.95 10.42
C HIS A 5 -4.27 9.00 10.51
N TYR A 6 -4.92 7.87 10.79
CA TYR A 6 -6.37 7.79 10.87
C TYR A 6 -6.84 6.76 11.91
N PHE A 7 -8.05 6.93 12.44
CA PHE A 7 -8.70 5.95 13.31
C PHE A 7 -9.37 4.85 12.49
N ALA A 8 -9.12 3.58 12.84
CA ALA A 8 -9.66 2.45 12.10
C ALA A 8 -11.20 2.40 12.18
N SER A 9 -11.76 2.70 13.36
CA SER A 9 -13.20 2.76 13.60
C SER A 9 -13.51 3.71 14.79
N PRO A 10 -13.57 5.04 14.58
CA PRO A 10 -13.64 6.02 15.67
C PRO A 10 -14.90 5.96 16.54
N GLY A 11 -15.94 5.22 16.12
CA GLY A 11 -17.14 4.97 16.92
C GLY A 11 -17.10 3.69 17.77
N CYS A 12 -16.09 2.83 17.58
CA CYS A 12 -16.02 1.51 18.21
C CYS A 12 -14.67 1.25 18.90
N SER A 13 -13.57 1.77 18.36
CA SER A 13 -12.22 1.54 18.85
C SER A 13 -11.37 2.82 18.82
N ALA A 14 -10.46 2.95 19.79
CA ALA A 14 -9.41 3.98 19.80
C ALA A 14 -8.19 3.58 18.95
N GLU A 15 -8.22 2.40 18.32
CA GLU A 15 -7.18 1.95 17.40
C GLU A 15 -6.99 2.94 16.25
N SER A 16 -5.74 3.28 15.99
CA SER A 16 -5.35 4.18 14.92
C SER A 16 -4.14 3.65 14.17
N VAL A 17 -4.04 4.02 12.90
CA VAL A 17 -3.02 3.49 11.98
C VAL A 17 -2.22 4.65 11.39
N TYR A 18 -0.90 4.55 11.50
CA TYR A 18 0.04 5.43 10.82
C TYR A 18 0.50 4.79 9.52
N LEU A 19 0.18 5.41 8.38
CA LEU A 19 0.53 4.88 7.07
C LEU A 19 1.78 5.58 6.52
N TYR A 20 2.65 4.78 5.93
CA TYR A 20 3.87 5.24 5.27
C TYR A 20 4.03 4.56 3.91
N CYS A 21 4.49 5.31 2.91
CA CYS A 21 4.92 4.79 1.62
C CYS A 21 6.43 4.48 1.67
N GLY A 22 6.79 3.21 1.49
CA GLY A 22 8.18 2.76 1.35
C GLY A 22 8.57 2.65 -0.13
N ARG A 23 9.77 3.14 -0.48
CA ARG A 23 10.37 2.84 -1.78
C ARG A 23 10.98 1.44 -1.69
N THR A 24 10.67 0.58 -2.65
CA THR A 24 11.21 -0.78 -2.71
C THR A 24 11.60 -1.16 -4.14
N HIS A 25 12.45 -2.17 -4.27
CA HIS A 25 12.74 -2.82 -5.55
C HIS A 25 11.98 -4.15 -5.59
N ALA A 26 10.86 -4.17 -6.30
CA ALA A 26 9.91 -5.28 -6.29
C ALA A 26 10.21 -6.39 -7.33
N SER A 27 11.35 -6.34 -8.02
CA SER A 27 11.72 -7.31 -9.07
C SER A 27 11.80 -8.76 -8.57
N ASN A 28 12.12 -8.95 -7.28
CA ASN A 28 12.11 -10.25 -6.61
C ASN A 28 10.95 -10.40 -5.62
N ALA A 29 9.96 -9.51 -5.65
CA ALA A 29 8.80 -9.59 -4.76
C ALA A 29 7.73 -10.52 -5.36
N GLY A 30 7.45 -11.61 -4.64
CA GLY A 30 6.49 -12.65 -5.02
C GLY A 30 6.78 -13.97 -4.29
N GLY A 31 5.77 -14.84 -4.18
CA GLY A 31 5.84 -16.11 -3.44
C GLY A 31 4.94 -16.14 -2.20
N ILE A 32 4.73 -17.33 -1.63
CA ILE A 32 4.06 -17.49 -0.34
C ILE A 32 5.12 -17.22 0.73
N HIS A 33 5.09 -16.03 1.32
CA HIS A 33 5.94 -15.66 2.44
C HIS A 33 5.08 -15.63 3.70
N GLY A 34 4.79 -16.80 4.25
CA GLY A 34 4.17 -16.97 5.56
C GLY A 34 5.13 -17.72 6.47
N LEU A 35 5.38 -17.19 7.67
CA LEU A 35 5.93 -18.01 8.74
C LEU A 35 4.84 -19.03 9.11
N ALA A 36 5.11 -20.31 8.88
CA ALA A 36 4.16 -21.39 9.17
C ALA A 36 3.67 -21.37 10.64
N ASP A 37 4.47 -20.80 11.54
CA ASP A 37 4.18 -20.71 12.97
C ASP A 37 3.20 -19.59 13.37
N GLU A 38 2.85 -18.66 12.47
CA GLU A 38 1.96 -17.52 12.79
C GLU A 38 0.50 -17.71 12.32
N ASN A 39 0.18 -18.82 11.66
CA ASN A 39 -1.18 -19.15 11.17
C ASN A 39 -1.83 -18.03 10.32
N GLU A 40 -1.01 -17.19 9.69
CA GLU A 40 -1.44 -16.11 8.81
C GLU A 40 -1.36 -16.59 7.36
N ASP A 41 -2.51 -16.93 6.76
CA ASP A 41 -2.61 -17.31 5.34
C ASP A 41 -2.54 -16.05 4.46
N ILE A 42 -1.36 -15.41 4.44
CA ILE A 42 -1.10 -14.22 3.63
C ILE A 42 -0.47 -14.63 2.30
N ARG A 43 -1.17 -14.33 1.21
CA ARG A 43 -0.63 -14.42 -0.14
C ARG A 43 -0.10 -13.07 -0.61
N VAL A 44 1.22 -12.97 -0.78
CA VAL A 44 1.86 -11.79 -1.38
C VAL A 44 1.76 -11.87 -2.91
N PHE A 45 1.25 -10.81 -3.52
CA PHE A 45 1.31 -10.61 -4.95
C PHE A 45 1.82 -9.20 -5.26
N THR A 46 2.36 -9.04 -6.46
CA THR A 46 2.79 -7.75 -6.99
C THR A 46 1.86 -7.33 -8.12
N ALA A 47 1.63 -6.03 -8.23
CA ALA A 47 0.88 -5.41 -9.31
C ALA A 47 1.59 -4.13 -9.72
N SER A 48 1.45 -3.75 -10.99
CA SER A 48 1.81 -2.41 -11.41
C SER A 48 0.92 -1.37 -10.69
N PRO A 49 1.38 -0.10 -10.56
CA PRO A 49 0.54 0.96 -10.01
C PRO A 49 -0.79 1.10 -10.75
N GLU A 50 -0.78 0.98 -12.09
CA GLU A 50 -1.97 1.07 -12.94
C GLU A 50 -2.99 -0.04 -12.64
N GLU A 51 -2.54 -1.30 -12.57
CA GLU A 51 -3.42 -2.42 -12.20
C GLU A 51 -4.02 -2.26 -10.80
N ALA A 52 -3.23 -1.80 -9.83
CA ALA A 52 -3.72 -1.56 -8.47
C ALA A 52 -4.80 -0.45 -8.44
N PHE A 53 -4.65 0.57 -9.29
CA PHE A 53 -5.63 1.63 -9.45
C PHE A 53 -6.90 1.16 -10.16
N ASP A 54 -6.78 0.27 -11.14
CA ASP A 54 -7.95 -0.35 -11.78
C ASP A 54 -8.74 -1.24 -10.81
N TRP A 55 -8.05 -2.00 -9.94
CA TRP A 55 -8.71 -2.78 -8.89
C TRP A 55 -9.43 -1.91 -7.87
N LEU A 56 -8.84 -0.75 -7.54
CA LEU A 56 -9.46 0.25 -6.70
C LEU A 56 -10.78 0.73 -7.32
N ASP A 57 -10.78 1.09 -8.61
CA ASP A 57 -11.97 1.56 -9.32
C ASP A 57 -13.04 0.48 -9.50
N GLN A 58 -12.62 -0.78 -9.61
CA GLN A 58 -13.53 -1.93 -9.69
C GLN A 58 -14.09 -2.35 -8.32
N GLY A 59 -13.70 -1.69 -7.23
CA GLY A 59 -14.13 -2.06 -5.88
C GLY A 59 -13.58 -3.40 -5.38
N LYS A 60 -12.49 -3.91 -5.98
CA LYS A 60 -11.84 -5.16 -5.57
C LYS A 60 -11.03 -5.02 -4.28
N ILE A 61 -10.70 -3.79 -3.90
CA ILE A 61 -10.02 -3.45 -2.64
C ILE A 61 -11.08 -3.01 -1.63
N THR A 62 -11.15 -3.69 -0.49
CA THR A 62 -12.27 -3.52 0.46
C THR A 62 -11.84 -3.16 1.88
N ASN A 63 -10.54 -3.15 2.19
CA ASN A 63 -10.04 -2.74 3.50
C ASN A 63 -9.58 -1.27 3.51
N SER A 64 -9.91 -0.56 4.59
CA SER A 64 -9.65 0.88 4.72
C SER A 64 -8.18 1.26 4.54
N MET A 65 -7.25 0.45 5.08
CA MET A 65 -5.82 0.74 5.01
C MET A 65 -5.32 0.79 3.56
N THR A 66 -5.64 -0.24 2.77
CA THR A 66 -5.20 -0.31 1.37
C THR A 66 -5.92 0.72 0.52
N LEU A 67 -7.22 0.98 0.76
CA LEU A 67 -7.96 2.04 0.08
C LEU A 67 -7.28 3.40 0.26
N ILE A 68 -7.01 3.80 1.51
CA ILE A 68 -6.37 5.09 1.83
C ILE A 68 -4.98 5.17 1.18
N ALA A 69 -4.19 4.10 1.29
CA ALA A 69 -2.86 4.04 0.70
C ALA A 69 -2.88 4.19 -0.83
N LEU A 70 -3.79 3.50 -1.51
CA LEU A 70 -3.89 3.53 -2.98
C LEU A 70 -4.45 4.85 -3.51
N TYR A 71 -5.47 5.44 -2.86
CA TYR A 71 -5.96 6.77 -3.23
C TYR A 71 -4.86 7.82 -3.08
N TRP A 72 -4.12 7.78 -1.96
CA TRP A 72 -3.00 8.69 -1.76
C TRP A 72 -1.89 8.45 -2.79
N LEU A 73 -1.53 7.19 -3.05
CA LEU A 73 -0.51 6.85 -4.03
C LEU A 73 -0.91 7.35 -5.42
N ARG A 74 -2.16 7.16 -5.85
CA ARG A 74 -2.66 7.62 -7.16
C ARG A 74 -2.43 9.12 -7.37
N VAL A 75 -2.70 9.94 -6.36
CA VAL A 75 -2.52 11.40 -6.42
C VAL A 75 -1.04 11.79 -6.38
N ASN A 76 -0.20 11.03 -5.66
CA ASN A 76 1.20 11.39 -5.40
C ASN A 76 2.21 10.63 -6.28
N HIS A 77 1.74 9.70 -7.12
CA HIS A 77 2.60 8.72 -7.79
C HIS A 77 3.69 9.38 -8.63
N GLN A 78 3.31 10.34 -9.49
CA GLN A 78 4.28 11.02 -10.35
C GLN A 78 5.31 11.81 -9.56
N MET A 79 4.85 12.60 -8.57
CA MET A 79 5.74 13.35 -7.68
C MET A 79 6.74 12.44 -6.97
N LEU A 80 6.30 11.27 -6.47
CA LEU A 80 7.19 10.32 -5.81
C LEU A 80 8.20 9.71 -6.78
N ARG A 81 7.78 9.38 -8.01
CA ARG A 81 8.68 8.90 -9.05
C ARG A 81 9.75 9.94 -9.37
N ASP A 82 9.35 11.19 -9.60
CA ASP A 82 10.29 12.28 -9.89
C ASP A 82 11.24 12.50 -8.73
N LYS A 83 10.74 12.49 -7.49
CA LYS A 83 11.55 12.67 -6.28
C LYS A 83 12.56 11.54 -6.07
N TRP A 84 12.18 10.30 -6.34
CA TRP A 84 13.02 9.14 -6.03
C TRP A 84 13.90 8.68 -7.19
N LEU A 85 13.50 8.95 -8.43
CA LEU A 85 14.26 8.64 -9.63
C LEU A 85 15.07 9.86 -10.13
N GLY A 86 14.62 11.08 -9.85
CA GLY A 86 15.25 12.34 -10.26
C GLY A 86 16.47 12.76 -9.44
N SER A 87 17.13 11.83 -8.75
CA SER A 87 18.42 12.06 -8.08
C SER A 87 19.53 11.28 -8.81
N GLY A 88 19.68 11.59 -10.09
CA GLY A 88 20.68 11.03 -10.99
C GLY A 88 21.19 12.08 -11.97
N SER A 89 21.68 13.21 -11.42
CA SER A 89 22.57 14.16 -12.09
C SER A 89 23.72 14.47 -11.15
#